data_AF-A0A7V5QCA5-F1
#
_entry.id   AF-A0A7V5QCA5-F1
#
_cell.length_a   1.000
_cell.length_b   1.000
_cell.length_c   1.000
_cell.angle_alpha   90.00
_cell.angle_beta   90.00
_cell.angle_gamma   90.00
#
_symmetry.space_group_name_H-M   'P 1'
#
loop_
_entity.id
_entity.type
_entity.pdbx_description
1 polymer ?
#
loop_
_entity_poly.entity_id
_entity_poly.type
_entity_poly.pdbx_seq_one_letter_code
_entity_poly.pdbx_strand_id
1 'polypeptide(L)' 'MATVYFTKDHEYVSVDGDIATVGITNHAQEALGDIVFVEVPETGRTFAKGDDAAVVESVKAASDVFAP' A
#
# COMPACT_ATOMS: atom_id res chain seq x y z
N MET A 1 7.52 12.38 -14.89
CA MET A 1 8.75 11.79 -14.30
C MET A 1 8.38 11.56 -12.86
N ALA A 2 8.17 10.31 -12.47
CA ALA A 2 7.50 10.01 -11.21
C ALA A 2 8.40 10.33 -10.01
N THR A 3 7.82 10.90 -8.95
CA THR A 3 8.50 11.14 -7.67
C THR A 3 8.02 10.14 -6.64
N VAL A 4 8.95 9.45 -5.98
CA VAL A 4 8.64 8.40 -5.01
C VAL A 4 8.87 8.88 -3.58
N TYR A 5 7.87 8.67 -2.72
CA TYR A 5 7.89 8.94 -1.29
C TYR A 5 7.66 7.64 -0.50
N PHE A 6 8.08 7.61 0.76
CA PHE A 6 7.93 6.46 1.66
C PHE A 6 7.25 6.88 2.96
N THR A 7 6.39 6.02 3.51
CA THR A 7 5.75 6.21 4.81
C THR A 7 6.58 5.56 5.92
N LYS A 8 6.23 5.84 7.18
CA LYS A 8 6.84 5.18 8.34
C LYS A 8 6.37 3.73 8.49
N ASP A 9 5.23 3.42 7.87
CA ASP A 9 4.53 2.14 7.95
C ASP A 9 4.91 1.21 6.79
N HIS A 10 6.07 1.47 6.17
CA HIS A 10 6.67 0.65 5.11
C HIS A 10 5.87 0.59 3.81
N GLU A 11 5.19 1.69 3.46
CA GLU A 11 4.53 1.88 2.17
C GLU A 11 5.28 2.89 1.30
N TYR A 12 4.96 2.92 0.01
CA TYR A 12 5.45 3.92 -0.92
C TYR A 12 4.32 4.56 -1.72
N VAL A 13 4.58 5.78 -2.17
CA VAL A 13 3.76 6.53 -3.12
C VAL A 13 4.62 6.97 -4.28
N SER A 14 4.25 6.59 -5.50
CA SER A 14 4.83 7.11 -6.73
C SER A 14 3.86 8.07 -7.39
N VAL A 15 4.19 9.37 -7.41
CA VAL A 15 3.35 10.43 -8.00
C VAL A 15 3.83 10.77 -9.40
N ASP A 16 2.95 10.66 -10.39
CA ASP A 16 3.18 11.14 -11.76
C ASP A 16 2.00 12.01 -12.21
N GLY A 17 2.22 13.34 -12.20
CA GLY A 17 1.14 14.31 -12.40
C GLY A 17 0.09 14.23 -11.29
N ASP A 18 -1.17 14.01 -11.68
CA ASP A 18 -2.32 13.91 -10.76
C ASP A 18 -2.62 12.47 -10.32
N ILE A 19 -1.81 11.49 -10.76
CA ILE A 19 -1.99 10.07 -10.43
C ILE A 19 -0.91 9.63 -9.45
N ALA A 20 -1.35 9.05 -8.33
CA ALA A 20 -0.49 8.44 -7.34
C ALA A 20 -0.69 6.92 -7.33
N THR A 21 0.40 6.16 -7.44
CA THR A 21 0.41 4.70 -7.26
C THR A 21 0.91 4.39 -5.85
N VAL A 22 0.13 3.63 -5.09
CA VAL A 22 0.45 3.21 -3.71
C VAL A 22 0.81 1.73 -3.69
N GLY A 23 1.75 1.35 -2.84
CA GLY A 23 2.05 -0.05 -2.56
C GLY A 23 2.93 -0.22 -1.33
N ILE A 24 3.25 -1.47 -0.99
CA ILE A 24 4.16 -1.78 0.12
C ILE A 24 5.63 -1.80 -0.34
N THR A 25 6.54 -1.43 0.55
CA THR A 25 7.99 -1.44 0.27
C THR A 25 8.57 -2.85 0.28
N ASN A 26 9.81 -2.98 -0.21
CA ASN A 26 10.54 -4.25 -0.13
C ASN A 26 10.69 -4.76 1.31
N HIS A 27 10.84 -3.87 2.29
CA HIS A 27 10.95 -4.28 3.69
C HIS A 27 9.65 -4.95 4.20
N ALA A 28 8.49 -4.39 3.82
CA ALA A 28 7.20 -4.95 4.21
C ALA A 28 6.97 -6.34 3.61
N GLN A 29 7.27 -6.55 2.32
CA GLN A 29 7.09 -7.87 1.71
C GLN A 29 8.05 -8.92 2.31
N GLU A 30 9.30 -8.55 2.63
CA GLU A 30 10.24 -9.46 3.30
C GLU A 30 9.76 -9.87 4.70
N ALA A 31 9.15 -8.93 5.44
CA ALA A 31 8.58 -9.20 6.76
C ALA A 31 7.34 -10.11 6.68
N LEU A 32 6.49 -9.93 5.67
CA LEU A 32 5.28 -10.73 5.45
C LEU A 32 5.57 -12.12 4.87
N GLY A 33 6.59 -12.24 4.01
CA GLY A 33 6.92 -13.45 3.26
C GLY A 33 5.97 -13.67 2.08
N ASP A 34 5.63 -14.93 1.82
CA ASP A 34 4.81 -15.31 0.66
C ASP A 34 3.40 -14.73 0.74
N ILE A 35 3.14 -13.70 -0.07
CA ILE A 35 1.82 -13.06 -0.21
C ILE A 35 0.88 -14.00 -0.94
N VAL A 36 -0.29 -14.25 -0.35
CA VAL A 36 -1.31 -15.16 -0.88
C VAL A 36 -2.59 -14.45 -1.29
N PHE A 37 -2.85 -13.26 -0.75
CA PHE A 37 -4.04 -12.49 -1.06
C PHE A 37 -3.80 -10.99 -0.92
N VAL A 38 -4.50 -10.20 -1.74
CA VAL A 38 -4.51 -8.73 -1.66
C VAL A 38 -5.95 -8.27 -1.89
N GLU A 39 -6.52 -7.58 -0.91
CA GLU A 39 -7.77 -6.86 -1.05
C GLU A 39 -7.48 -5.42 -1.48
N VAL A 40 -7.99 -5.03 -2.64
CA VAL A 40 -7.85 -3.66 -3.17
C VAL A 40 -9.20 -2.95 -3.11
N PRO A 41 -9.20 -1.61 -2.98
CA PRO A 41 -10.45 -0.88 -2.86
C PRO A 41 -11.21 -0.83 -4.17
N GLU A 42 -12.53 -0.64 -4.07
CA GLU A 42 -13.37 -0.41 -5.24
C GLU A 42 -13.00 0.91 -5.95
N THR A 43 -13.11 0.89 -7.28
CA THR A 43 -12.84 2.09 -8.09
C THR A 43 -13.82 3.20 -7.72
N GLY A 44 -13.30 4.41 -7.49
CA GLY A 44 -14.09 5.58 -7.11
C GLY A 44 -14.28 5.78 -5.61
N ARG A 45 -13.77 4.87 -4.76
CA ARG A 45 -13.70 5.08 -3.31
C ARG A 45 -12.79 6.27 -3.00
N THR A 46 -13.24 7.14 -2.10
CA THR A 46 -12.47 8.28 -1.58
C THR A 46 -11.91 7.96 -0.20
N PHE A 47 -10.73 8.47 0.10
CA PHE A 47 -10.02 8.24 1.35
C PHE A 47 -9.55 9.56 1.96
N ALA A 48 -9.58 9.65 3.29
CA ALA A 48 -8.77 10.57 4.05
C ALA A 48 -7.37 9.97 4.31
N LYS A 49 -6.40 10.83 4.60
CA LYS A 49 -5.06 10.39 5.01
C LYS A 49 -5.15 9.51 6.26
N GLY A 50 -4.57 8.33 6.21
CA GLY A 50 -4.55 7.34 7.27
C GLY A 50 -5.73 6.36 7.27
N ASP A 51 -6.67 6.48 6.32
CA ASP A 51 -7.75 5.50 6.18
C ASP A 51 -7.24 4.15 5.68
N ASP A 52 -7.88 3.06 6.11
CA ASP A 52 -7.60 1.72 5.60
C ASP A 52 -7.98 1.61 4.12
N ALA A 53 -6.95 1.48 3.27
CA ALA A 53 -7.09 1.50 1.82
C ALA A 53 -7.12 0.09 1.22
N ALA A 54 -6.25 -0.80 1.69
CA ALA A 54 -6.10 -2.16 1.19
C ALA A 54 -5.61 -3.09 2.31
N VAL A 55 -5.74 -4.40 2.10
CA VAL A 55 -5.20 -5.43 2.99
C VAL A 55 -4.30 -6.36 2.19
N VAL A 56 -3.11 -6.65 2.71
CA VAL A 56 -2.16 -7.61 2.14
C VAL A 56 -2.02 -8.78 3.10
N GLU A 57 -2.29 -9.99 2.62
CA GLU A 57 -2.19 -11.21 3.42
C GLU A 57 -1.11 -12.15 2.90
N SER A 58 -0.36 -12.71 3.83
CA SER A 58 0.58 -13.80 3.61
C SER A 58 0.09 -15.07 4.30
N VAL A 59 0.83 -16.17 4.12
CA VAL A 59 0.57 -17.42 4.86
C VAL A 59 0.68 -17.23 6.39
N LYS A 60 1.36 -16.17 6.85
CA LYS A 60 1.72 -15.97 8.26
C LYS A 60 0.96 -14.84 8.94
N ALA A 61 0.60 -13.79 8.20
CA ALA A 61 0.04 -12.57 8.77
C ALA A 61 -0.79 -11.80 7.73
N ALA A 62 -1.63 -10.88 8.22
CA ALA A 62 -2.27 -9.85 7.43
C ALA A 62 -1.71 -8.48 7.83
N SER A 63 -1.61 -7.56 6.87
CA SER A 63 -1.21 -6.17 7.10
C SER A 63 -2.17 -5.25 6.38
N ASP A 64 -2.67 -4.26 7.10
CA ASP A 64 -3.39 -3.14 6.52
C ASP A 64 -2.41 -2.22 5.79
N VAL A 65 -2.88 -1.59 4.72
CA VAL A 65 -2.20 -0.55 3.95
C VAL A 65 -3.05 0.71 4.04
N PHE A 66 -2.45 1.77 4.56
CA PHE A 66 -3.12 3.03 4.83
C PHE A 66 -3.00 3.99 3.65
N ALA A 67 -4.02 4.83 3.48
CA ALA A 67 -3.99 5.92 2.52
C ALA A 67 -2.93 6.98 2.95
N PRO A 68 -1.91 7.25 2.11
CA PRO A 68 -0.74 8.06 2.49
C PRO A 68 -0.99 9.58 2.59
#